data_AF-F5NR53-F1
#
_entry.id   AF-F5NR53-F1
#
_cell.length_a   1.000
_cell.length_b   1.000
_cell.length_c   1.000
_cell.angle_alpha   90.00
_cell.angle_beta   90.00
_cell.angle_gamma   90.00
#
_symmetry.space_group_name_H-M   'P 1'
#
loop_
_entity.id
_entity.type
_entity.pdbx_description
1 polymer ?
#
loop_
_entity_poly.entity_id
_entity_poly.type
_entity_poly.pdbx_seq_one_letter_code
_entity_poly.pdbx_strand_id
1 'polypeptide(L)'
;MKWLAENNWKTLSSDELEFFYRGGKLPRKSVMLTFDDGYLDNWFQVYPLLNEFNLKAHIFLITSFIGNGPVRHSPGKEYSHRDCEHQIATGNADNVMLRWSEVNEMLQSGLVEFHVHTHTHTRWDKKFTSREEQCKHLRQDLLSGREYLKK
;
A
#
# COMPACT_ATOMS: atom_id res chain seq x y z
N MET A 1 1.84 -10.60 -13.18
CA MET A 1 3.14 -10.93 -12.55
C MET A 1 3.91 -11.99 -13.31
N LYS A 2 3.32 -13.17 -13.60
CA LYS A 2 3.93 -14.23 -14.43
C LYS A 2 4.70 -13.73 -15.67
N TRP A 3 4.06 -12.89 -16.51
CA TRP A 3 4.71 -12.34 -17.70
C TRP A 3 5.99 -11.55 -17.40
N LEU A 4 6.02 -10.77 -16.31
CA LEU A 4 7.21 -10.02 -15.90
C LEU A 4 8.36 -10.98 -15.56
N ALA A 5 8.06 -12.00 -14.75
CA ALA A 5 9.01 -13.03 -14.35
C ALA A 5 9.57 -13.79 -15.55
N GLU A 6 8.69 -14.27 -16.45
CA GLU A 6 9.08 -15.01 -17.66
C GLU A 6 9.86 -14.15 -18.67
N ASN A 7 9.70 -12.82 -18.64
CA ASN A 7 10.36 -11.91 -19.56
C ASN A 7 11.58 -11.20 -18.96
N ASN A 8 12.13 -11.72 -17.86
CA ASN A 8 13.33 -11.22 -17.19
C ASN A 8 13.23 -9.75 -16.76
N TRP A 9 12.06 -9.34 -16.25
CA TRP A 9 11.92 -8.06 -15.57
C TRP A 9 12.40 -8.18 -14.13
N LYS A 10 13.20 -7.20 -13.70
CA LYS A 10 13.59 -7.03 -12.31
C LYS A 10 12.62 -6.07 -11.63
N THR A 11 12.04 -6.48 -10.50
CA THR A 11 11.31 -5.59 -9.61
C THR A 11 12.26 -4.87 -8.67
N LEU A 12 12.09 -3.56 -8.53
CA LEU A 12 12.98 -2.69 -7.76
C LEU A 12 12.49 -2.53 -6.33
N SER A 13 13.43 -2.36 -5.38
CA SER A 13 13.17 -1.78 -4.06
C SER A 13 13.27 -0.25 -4.08
N SER A 14 12.88 0.42 -2.99
CA SER A 14 13.00 1.89 -2.89
C SER A 14 14.46 2.31 -2.89
N ASP A 15 15.32 1.57 -2.22
CA ASP A 15 16.78 1.83 -2.18
C ASP A 15 17.42 1.71 -3.57
N GLU A 16 16.98 0.74 -4.39
CA GLU A 16 17.48 0.57 -5.75
C GLU A 16 17.02 1.72 -6.65
N LEU A 17 15.77 2.16 -6.49
CA LEU A 17 15.26 3.33 -7.19
C LEU A 17 15.97 4.62 -6.76
N GLU A 18 16.23 4.80 -5.46
CA GLU A 18 16.99 5.93 -4.94
C GLU A 18 18.43 5.93 -5.49
N PHE A 19 19.10 4.77 -5.47
CA PHE A 19 20.43 4.60 -6.04
C PHE A 19 20.49 5.05 -7.51
N PHE A 20 19.46 4.73 -8.29
CA PHE A 20 19.34 5.20 -9.67
C PHE A 20 19.26 6.73 -9.76
N TYR A 21 18.41 7.37 -8.94
CA TYR A 21 18.29 8.83 -8.91
C TYR A 21 19.56 9.53 -8.46
N ARG A 22 20.43 8.86 -7.70
CA ARG A 22 21.76 9.34 -7.31
C ARG A 22 22.84 9.15 -8.38
N GLY A 23 22.48 8.72 -9.59
CA GLY A 23 23.39 8.51 -10.72
C GLY A 23 23.88 7.07 -10.87
N GLY A 24 23.35 6.14 -10.05
CA GLY A 24 23.56 4.71 -10.22
C GLY A 24 22.92 4.19 -11.51
N LYS A 25 23.24 2.94 -11.88
CA LYS A 25 22.66 2.27 -13.06
C LYS A 25 21.83 1.08 -12.62
N LEU A 26 20.65 0.96 -13.20
CA LEU A 26 19.76 -0.19 -13.02
C LEU A 26 19.94 -1.20 -14.16
N PRO A 27 19.67 -2.50 -13.91
CA PRO A 27 19.55 -3.47 -14.97
C PRO A 27 18.51 -3.06 -16.02
N ARG A 28 18.74 -3.45 -17.28
CA ARG A 28 17.72 -3.33 -18.33
C ARG A 28 16.47 -4.12 -17.90
N LYS A 29 15.27 -3.63 -18.23
CA LYS A 29 13.98 -4.19 -17.80
C LYS A 29 13.76 -4.13 -16.27
N SER A 30 13.99 -2.97 -15.69
CA SER A 30 13.63 -2.71 -14.29
C SER A 30 12.25 -2.07 -14.20
N VAL A 31 11.45 -2.50 -13.23
CA VAL A 31 10.09 -1.97 -12.97
C VAL A 31 9.85 -1.86 -11.47
N MET A 32 9.12 -0.83 -11.03
CA MET A 32 8.63 -0.74 -9.66
C MET A 32 7.14 -1.10 -9.67
N LEU A 33 6.73 -2.12 -8.91
CA LEU A 33 5.33 -2.49 -8.77
C LEU A 33 4.72 -1.77 -7.58
N THR A 34 3.62 -1.06 -7.80
CA THR A 34 2.94 -0.30 -6.76
C THR A 34 1.47 -0.69 -6.65
N PHE A 35 0.97 -0.76 -5.43
CA PHE A 35 -0.44 -0.92 -5.11
C PHE A 35 -0.82 0.17 -4.11
N ASP A 36 -2.01 0.73 -4.28
CA ASP A 36 -2.49 1.82 -3.44
C ASP A 36 -3.59 1.34 -2.49
N ASP A 37 -3.97 2.23 -1.58
CA ASP A 37 -5.05 2.14 -0.60
C ASP A 37 -4.86 1.12 0.55
N GLY A 38 -4.35 -0.08 0.27
CA GLY A 38 -4.17 -1.14 1.27
C GLY A 38 -5.40 -2.03 1.46
N TYR A 39 -6.10 -2.36 0.38
CA TYR A 39 -7.19 -3.35 0.37
C TYR A 39 -6.69 -4.76 0.70
N LEU A 40 -7.61 -5.59 1.20
CA LEU A 40 -7.36 -6.95 1.66
C LEU A 40 -6.94 -7.92 0.53
N ASP A 41 -7.31 -7.63 -0.71
CA ASP A 41 -6.86 -8.40 -1.87
C ASP A 41 -5.33 -8.31 -2.07
N ASN A 42 -4.66 -7.27 -1.55
CA ASN A 42 -3.21 -7.24 -1.49
C ASN A 42 -2.63 -8.44 -0.71
N TRP A 43 -3.32 -8.90 0.34
CA TRP A 43 -2.89 -10.07 1.12
C TRP A 43 -3.26 -11.40 0.46
N PHE A 44 -4.49 -11.55 -0.05
CA PHE A 44 -4.95 -12.84 -0.57
C PHE A 44 -4.64 -13.08 -2.05
N GLN A 45 -4.47 -12.03 -2.84
CA GLN A 45 -4.29 -12.13 -4.30
C GLN A 45 -2.88 -11.70 -4.71
N VAL A 46 -2.41 -10.55 -4.20
CA VAL A 46 -1.12 -9.97 -4.64
C VAL A 46 0.06 -10.69 -3.97
N TYR A 47 0.08 -10.76 -2.64
CA TYR A 47 1.22 -11.30 -1.89
C TYR A 47 1.60 -12.75 -2.26
N PRO A 48 0.67 -13.71 -2.45
CA PRO A 48 1.03 -15.06 -2.87
C PRO A 48 1.73 -15.09 -4.24
N LEU A 49 1.33 -14.22 -5.17
CA LEU A 49 1.97 -14.10 -6.49
C LEU A 49 3.35 -13.45 -6.40
N LEU A 50 3.53 -12.45 -5.53
CA LEU A 50 4.85 -11.89 -5.25
C LEU A 50 5.81 -12.96 -4.73
N ASN A 51 5.33 -13.80 -3.81
CA ASN A 51 6.11 -14.91 -3.27
C ASN A 51 6.40 -16.00 -4.31
N GLU A 52 5.40 -16.40 -5.11
CA GLU A 52 5.57 -17.40 -6.18
C GLU A 52 6.64 -16.99 -7.21
N PHE A 53 6.62 -15.72 -7.62
CA PHE A 53 7.53 -15.22 -8.65
C PHE A 53 8.76 -14.50 -8.09
N ASN A 54 8.95 -14.47 -6.76
CA ASN A 54 10.00 -13.73 -6.07
C ASN A 54 10.13 -12.27 -6.55
N LEU A 55 8.98 -11.57 -6.61
CA LEU A 55 8.89 -10.19 -7.04
C LEU A 55 8.72 -9.26 -5.84
N LYS A 56 9.31 -8.07 -5.92
CA LYS A 56 9.13 -7.00 -4.97
C LYS A 56 7.98 -6.06 -5.37
N ALA A 57 7.30 -5.52 -4.37
CA ALA A 57 6.27 -4.50 -4.56
C ALA A 57 6.26 -3.46 -3.43
N HIS A 58 5.58 -2.35 -3.69
CA HIS A 58 5.36 -1.27 -2.75
C HIS A 58 3.86 -1.09 -2.56
N ILE A 59 3.42 -0.99 -1.31
CA ILE A 59 2.02 -0.73 -0.98
C ILE A 59 1.92 0.61 -0.26
N PHE A 60 1.16 1.54 -0.82
CA PHE A 60 0.88 2.83 -0.20
C PHE A 60 -0.42 2.71 0.61
N LEU A 61 -0.31 2.74 1.94
CA LEU A 61 -1.43 2.51 2.86
C LEU A 61 -2.17 3.80 3.21
N ILE A 62 -3.51 3.74 3.20
CA ILE A 62 -4.33 4.70 3.94
C ILE A 62 -4.33 4.27 5.41
N THR A 63 -3.38 4.80 6.17
CA THR A 63 -3.04 4.24 7.49
C THR A 63 -4.19 4.27 8.51
N SER A 64 -5.18 5.15 8.40
CA SER A 64 -6.35 5.16 9.29
C SER A 64 -7.33 4.01 9.02
N PHE A 65 -7.25 3.36 7.86
CA PHE A 65 -8.13 2.26 7.46
C PHE A 65 -7.55 0.88 7.77
N ILE A 66 -6.26 0.80 8.10
CA ILE A 66 -5.58 -0.46 8.40
C ILE A 66 -6.02 -0.94 9.79
N GLY A 67 -6.62 -2.14 9.81
CA GLY A 67 -7.21 -2.74 10.98
C GLY A 67 -6.19 -3.30 11.97
N ASN A 68 -6.67 -3.64 13.16
CA ASN A 68 -5.94 -4.45 14.13
C ASN A 68 -6.55 -5.85 14.17
N GLY A 69 -5.78 -6.83 14.61
CA GLY A 69 -6.25 -8.21 14.79
C GLY A 69 -5.22 -9.22 14.30
N PRO A 70 -5.54 -10.52 14.39
CA PRO A 70 -4.68 -11.55 13.84
C PRO A 70 -4.77 -11.59 12.30
N VAL A 71 -3.76 -12.23 11.71
CA VAL A 71 -3.72 -12.53 10.27
C VAL A 71 -4.92 -13.38 9.87
N ARG A 72 -5.53 -13.04 8.73
CA ARG A 72 -6.60 -13.84 8.16
C ARG A 72 -6.02 -14.92 7.25
N HIS A 73 -6.56 -16.14 7.39
CA HIS A 73 -6.15 -17.30 6.59
C HIS A 73 -7.14 -17.66 5.48
N SER A 74 -8.25 -16.93 5.36
CA SER A 74 -9.25 -17.12 4.30
C SER A 74 -9.80 -15.77 3.84
N PRO A 75 -9.97 -15.55 2.52
CA PRO A 75 -10.40 -14.27 1.95
C PRO A 75 -11.83 -13.87 2.30
N GLY A 76 -12.66 -14.80 2.77
CA GLY A 76 -14.07 -14.51 3.02
C GLY A 76 -14.79 -14.13 1.72
N LYS A 77 -15.58 -13.05 1.77
CA LYS A 77 -16.33 -12.54 0.62
C LYS A 77 -15.46 -11.61 -0.22
N GLU A 78 -15.44 -11.82 -1.54
CA GLU A 78 -14.85 -10.86 -2.48
C GLU A 78 -15.79 -9.67 -2.68
N TYR A 79 -15.19 -8.48 -2.79
CA TYR A 79 -15.89 -7.22 -2.95
C TYR A 79 -15.40 -6.54 -4.22
N SER A 80 -16.31 -5.88 -4.95
CA SER A 80 -15.89 -4.93 -5.95
C SER A 80 -15.30 -3.69 -5.27
N HIS A 81 -14.50 -2.90 -5.99
CA HIS A 81 -13.95 -1.65 -5.45
C HIS A 81 -15.02 -0.73 -4.84
N ARG A 82 -16.19 -0.59 -5.50
CA ARG A 82 -17.31 0.21 -4.97
C ARG A 82 -17.90 -0.38 -3.69
N ASP A 83 -17.95 -1.70 -3.58
CA ASP A 83 -18.42 -2.34 -2.35
C ASP A 83 -17.43 -2.14 -1.22
N CYS A 84 -16.11 -2.14 -1.50
CA CYS A 84 -15.09 -1.80 -0.52
C CYS A 84 -15.26 -0.37 0.01
N GLU A 85 -15.45 0.62 -0.88
CA GLU A 85 -15.73 2.01 -0.48
C GLU A 85 -16.97 2.09 0.43
N HIS A 86 -18.03 1.33 0.11
CA HIS A 86 -19.24 1.27 0.93
C HIS A 86 -18.99 0.62 2.31
N GLN A 87 -18.21 -0.46 2.38
CA GLN A 87 -17.82 -1.07 3.65
C GLN A 87 -17.05 -0.08 4.52
N ILE A 88 -16.09 0.65 3.97
CA ILE A 88 -15.33 1.68 4.69
C ILE A 88 -16.27 2.79 5.19
N ALA A 89 -17.13 3.32 4.32
CA ALA A 89 -18.06 4.39 4.68
C ALA A 89 -19.08 4.01 5.76
N THR A 90 -19.38 2.72 5.90
CA THR A 90 -20.32 2.18 6.90
C THR A 90 -19.63 1.69 8.18
N GLY A 91 -18.33 1.95 8.33
CA GLY A 91 -17.56 1.59 9.54
C GLY A 91 -17.04 0.16 9.56
N ASN A 92 -17.12 -0.56 8.43
CA ASN A 92 -16.72 -1.96 8.27
C ASN A 92 -15.39 -2.09 7.49
N ALA A 93 -14.48 -1.12 7.63
CA ALA A 93 -13.21 -1.08 6.89
C ALA A 93 -12.39 -2.37 7.08
N ASP A 94 -12.39 -2.96 8.27
CA ASP A 94 -11.64 -4.20 8.56
C ASP A 94 -12.07 -5.38 7.66
N ASN A 95 -13.28 -5.38 7.10
CA ASN A 95 -13.72 -6.43 6.17
C ASN A 95 -12.98 -6.40 4.82
N VAL A 96 -12.47 -5.23 4.43
CA VAL A 96 -11.98 -4.98 3.06
C VAL A 96 -10.58 -4.38 3.02
N MET A 97 -10.03 -3.96 4.16
CA MET A 97 -8.71 -3.38 4.31
C MET A 97 -7.77 -4.37 5.01
N LEU A 98 -6.47 -4.23 4.77
CA LEU A 98 -5.45 -5.00 5.49
C LEU A 98 -5.50 -4.75 7.00
N ARG A 99 -4.97 -5.71 7.75
CA ARG A 99 -4.59 -5.54 9.16
C ARG A 99 -3.09 -5.34 9.31
N TRP A 100 -2.67 -4.67 10.38
CA TRP A 100 -1.25 -4.49 10.69
C TRP A 100 -0.48 -5.80 10.83
N SER A 101 -1.13 -6.88 11.28
CA SER A 101 -0.51 -8.21 11.33
C SER A 101 -0.13 -8.75 9.95
N GLU A 102 -0.99 -8.54 8.94
CA GLU A 102 -0.75 -8.96 7.55
C GLU A 102 0.30 -8.07 6.88
N VAL A 103 0.25 -6.76 7.17
CA VAL A 103 1.30 -5.79 6.79
C VAL A 103 2.66 -6.24 7.34
N ASN A 104 2.73 -6.63 8.61
CA ASN A 104 3.96 -7.06 9.25
C ASN A 104 4.51 -8.36 8.67
N GLU A 105 3.66 -9.35 8.35
CA GLU A 105 4.12 -10.57 7.68
C GLU A 105 4.66 -10.30 6.28
N MET A 106 3.95 -9.48 5.49
CA MET A 106 4.43 -9.06 4.17
C MET A 106 5.74 -8.28 4.25
N LEU A 107 5.90 -7.40 5.25
CA LEU A 107 7.14 -6.65 5.48
C LEU A 107 8.30 -7.59 5.84
N GLN A 108 8.07 -8.54 6.75
CA GLN A 108 9.07 -9.51 7.21
C GLN A 108 9.53 -10.46 6.09
N SER A 109 8.70 -10.69 5.07
CA SER A 109 9.08 -11.47 3.89
C SER A 109 10.22 -10.84 3.07
N GLY A 110 10.41 -9.52 3.18
CA GLY A 110 11.34 -8.75 2.34
C GLY A 110 10.86 -8.52 0.90
N LEU A 111 9.64 -8.95 0.55
CA LEU A 111 9.03 -8.76 -0.77
C LEU A 111 8.20 -7.48 -0.87
N VAL A 112 7.69 -6.96 0.25
CA VAL A 112 6.79 -5.80 0.26
C VAL A 112 7.33 -4.69 1.14
N GLU A 113 7.40 -3.49 0.57
CA GLU A 113 7.65 -2.26 1.33
C GLU A 113 6.37 -1.44 1.48
N PHE A 114 6.17 -0.82 2.63
CA PHE A 114 4.97 -0.03 2.93
C PHE A 114 5.27 1.46 3.02
N HIS A 115 4.41 2.25 2.41
CA HIS A 115 4.52 3.71 2.28
C HIS A 115 3.19 4.39 2.59
N VAL A 116 3.17 5.72 2.72
CA VAL A 116 1.97 6.47 3.13
C VAL A 116 1.15 6.91 1.91
N HIS A 117 -0.10 6.46 1.80
CA HIS A 117 -1.11 7.02 0.89
C HIS A 117 -2.03 8.01 1.62
N THR A 118 -1.40 8.90 2.39
CA THR A 118 -2.04 9.78 3.41
C THR A 118 -2.56 9.00 4.64
N HIS A 119 -3.02 9.71 5.68
CA HIS A 119 -3.61 9.06 6.85
C HIS A 119 -5.06 8.72 6.61
N THR A 120 -5.88 9.70 6.24
CA THR A 120 -7.34 9.55 6.13
C THR A 120 -7.86 9.45 4.70
N HIS A 121 -7.00 9.67 3.69
CA HIS A 121 -7.39 9.83 2.28
C HIS A 121 -8.39 10.96 2.02
N THR A 122 -8.46 11.92 2.95
CA THR A 122 -9.41 13.03 2.82
C THR A 122 -9.01 13.97 1.70
N ARG A 123 -9.97 14.27 0.81
CA ARG A 123 -9.88 15.33 -0.19
C ARG A 123 -9.98 16.72 0.45
N TRP A 124 -8.91 17.14 1.13
CA TRP A 124 -8.82 18.41 1.85
C TRP A 124 -9.09 19.63 0.94
N ASP A 125 -8.77 19.52 -0.35
CA ASP A 125 -9.09 20.50 -1.39
C ASP A 125 -10.59 20.77 -1.54
N LYS A 126 -11.44 19.78 -1.22
CA LYS A 126 -12.89 19.90 -1.25
C LYS A 126 -13.50 20.29 0.10
N LYS A 127 -12.73 20.21 1.19
CA LYS A 127 -13.20 20.50 2.56
C LYS A 127 -13.06 21.98 2.92
N PHE A 128 -12.09 22.67 2.33
CA PHE A 128 -11.79 24.06 2.63
C PHE A 128 -11.62 24.88 1.36
N THR A 129 -12.02 26.15 1.40
CA THR A 129 -11.82 27.11 0.30
C THR A 129 -10.45 27.79 0.36
N SER A 130 -9.90 28.02 1.56
CA SER A 130 -8.59 28.62 1.75
C SER A 130 -7.46 27.63 1.47
N ARG A 131 -6.51 28.02 0.62
CA ARG A 131 -5.30 27.23 0.34
C ARG A 131 -4.46 26.99 1.59
N GLU A 132 -4.43 27.94 2.52
CA GLU A 132 -3.67 27.82 3.76
C GLU A 132 -4.22 26.69 4.63
N GLU A 133 -5.54 26.64 4.85
CA GLU A 133 -6.19 25.58 5.63
C GLU A 133 -6.08 24.21 4.93
N GLN A 134 -6.24 24.17 3.60
CA GLN A 134 -6.00 22.94 2.83
C GLN A 134 -4.59 22.38 3.06
N CYS A 135 -3.56 23.24 2.97
CA CYS A 135 -2.17 22.86 3.17
C CYS A 135 -1.89 22.43 4.61
N LYS A 136 -2.45 23.14 5.59
CA LYS A 136 -2.30 22.83 7.02
C LYS A 136 -2.86 21.45 7.35
N HIS A 137 -4.08 21.15 6.90
CA HIS A 137 -4.72 19.85 7.16
C HIS A 137 -4.06 18.71 6.38
N LEU A 138 -3.69 18.92 5.11
CA LEU A 138 -2.93 17.94 4.35
C LEU A 138 -1.58 17.63 5.04
N ARG A 139 -0.88 18.65 5.53
CA ARG A 139 0.38 18.45 6.25
C ARG A 139 0.19 17.63 7.52
N GLN A 140 -0.83 17.94 8.32
CA GLN A 140 -1.16 17.16 9.53
C GLN A 140 -1.47 15.71 9.18
N ASP A 141 -2.27 15.49 8.15
CA ASP A 141 -2.65 14.15 7.69
C ASP A 141 -1.44 13.33 7.23
N LEU A 142 -0.53 13.93 6.45
CA LEU A 142 0.73 13.29 6.05
C LEU A 142 1.63 12.95 7.24
N LEU A 143 1.71 13.84 8.24
CA LEU A 143 2.50 13.60 9.45
C LEU A 143 1.90 12.46 10.28
N SER A 144 0.58 12.45 10.49
CA SER A 144 -0.11 11.36 11.19
C SER A 144 0.12 10.02 10.50
N GLY A 145 0.04 9.98 9.16
CA GLY A 145 0.26 8.74 8.40
C GLY A 145 1.68 8.20 8.57
N ARG A 146 2.69 9.09 8.60
CA ARG A 146 4.08 8.71 8.88
C ARG A 146 4.28 8.16 10.28
N GLU A 147 3.63 8.74 11.29
CA GLU A 147 3.73 8.22 12.67
C GLU A 147 3.05 6.85 12.81
N TYR A 148 1.96 6.59 12.09
CA TYR A 148 1.29 5.28 12.11
C TYR A 148 2.12 4.17 11.47
N LEU A 149 2.85 4.45 10.38
CA LEU A 149 3.73 3.44 9.76
C LEU A 149 4.92 3.01 10.63
N LYS A 150 5.25 3.76 11.67
CA LYS A 150 6.35 3.40 12.59
C LYS A 150 5.94 2.38 13.65
N LYS A 151 4.65 2.06 13.75
CA LYS A 151 4.11 1.07 14.70
C LYS A 151 4.26 -0.33 14.16
#